data_AF-A0AAN4P892-F1
#
_entry.id   AF-A0AAN4P892-F1
#
_cell.length_a   1.000
_cell.length_b   1.000
_cell.length_c   1.000
_cell.angle_alpha   90.00
_cell.angle_beta   90.00
_cell.angle_gamma   90.00
#
_symmetry.space_group_name_H-M   'P 1'
#
loop_
_entity.id
_entity.type
_entity.pdbx_description
1 polymer ?
#
loop_
_entity_poly.entity_id
_entity_poly.type
_entity_poly.pdbx_seq_one_letter_code
_entity_poly.pdbx_strand_id
1 'polypeptide(L)' 'MLVPRPTVMEVEKYLQEWANLESYKLQETALDRLFFELSPKNTDISDILLKVATLNDFYSTNIFFNISCSKTYFIT' A
#
# COMPACT_ATOMS: atom_id res chain seq x y z
N MET A 1 -23.65 -24.09 2.62
CA MET A 1 -22.23 -24.22 2.20
C MET A 1 -21.40 -24.31 3.47
N LEU A 2 -20.67 -25.41 3.70
CA LEU A 2 -19.83 -25.59 4.89
C LEU A 2 -18.49 -24.90 4.65
N VAL A 3 -18.14 -23.93 5.50
CA VAL A 3 -16.81 -23.31 5.47
C VAL A 3 -15.81 -24.34 6.04
N PRO A 4 -14.76 -24.71 5.30
CA PRO A 4 -13.76 -25.65 5.80
C PRO A 4 -13.04 -25.07 7.03
N ARG A 5 -12.58 -25.95 7.93
CA ARG A 5 -11.79 -25.50 9.07
C ARG A 5 -10.43 -25.00 8.57
N PRO A 6 -9.93 -23.86 9.06
CA PRO A 6 -8.61 -23.38 8.69
C PRO A 6 -7.55 -24.43 9.07
N THR A 7 -6.64 -24.72 8.14
CA THR A 7 -5.52 -25.65 8.35
C THR A 7 -4.21 -24.97 8.02
N VAL A 8 -3.12 -25.47 8.62
CA VAL A 8 -1.76 -24.97 8.34
C VAL A 8 -1.41 -25.15 6.86
N MET A 9 -1.84 -26.27 6.25
CA MET A 9 -1.62 -26.54 4.82
C MET A 9 -2.28 -25.51 3.92
N GLU A 10 -3.48 -25.05 4.26
CA GLU A 10 -4.18 -24.01 3.50
C GLU A 10 -3.40 -22.69 3.54
N VAL A 11 -2.85 -22.34 4.72
CA VAL A 11 -2.01 -21.15 4.91
C VAL A 11 -0.72 -21.26 4.09
N GLU A 12 -0.02 -22.39 4.16
CA GLU A 12 1.21 -22.63 3.41
C GLU A 12 0.99 -22.54 1.89
N LYS A 13 -0.13 -23.08 1.40
CA LYS A 13 -0.51 -22.98 -0.02
C LYS A 13 -0.63 -21.52 -0.46
N TYR A 14 -1.41 -20.70 0.25
CA TYR A 14 -1.58 -19.29 -0.13
C TYR A 14 -0.30 -18.47 0.04
N LEU A 15 0.56 -18.81 1.01
CA LEU A 15 1.88 -18.19 1.14
C LEU A 15 2.79 -18.50 -0.06
N GLN A 16 2.75 -19.73 -0.59
CA GLN A 16 3.49 -20.10 -1.80
C GLN A 16 2.92 -19.40 -3.04
N GLU A 17 1.59 -19.34 -3.17
CA GLU A 17 0.94 -18.59 -4.25
C GLU A 17 1.32 -17.10 -4.19
N TRP A 18 1.29 -16.49 -2.99
CA TRP A 18 1.75 -15.13 -2.75
C TRP A 18 3.21 -14.91 -3.15
N ALA A 19 4.10 -15.84 -2.77
CA ALA A 19 5.52 -15.75 -3.12
C ALA A 19 5.78 -15.83 -4.63
N ASN A 20 4.88 -16.41 -5.41
CA ASN A 20 4.99 -16.54 -6.86
C ASN A 20 4.41 -15.33 -7.62
N LEU A 21 3.81 -14.36 -6.92
CA LEU A 21 3.32 -13.12 -7.50
C LEU A 21 4.46 -12.11 -7.69
N GLU A 22 5.32 -12.36 -8.69
CA GLU A 22 6.50 -11.54 -8.98
C GLU A 22 6.16 -10.07 -9.27
N SER A 23 5.02 -9.80 -9.90
CA SER A 23 4.54 -8.43 -10.16
C SER A 23 4.31 -7.63 -8.87
N TYR A 24 3.80 -8.29 -7.83
CA TYR A 24 3.54 -7.65 -6.53
C TYR A 24 4.84 -7.37 -5.78
N LYS A 25 5.85 -8.25 -5.90
CA LYS A 25 7.18 -8.01 -5.31
C LYS A 25 7.85 -6.75 -5.86
N LEU A 26 7.76 -6.53 -7.17
CA LEU A 26 8.33 -5.35 -7.80
C LEU A 26 7.59 -4.08 -7.38
N GLN A 27 6.26 -4.14 -7.29
CA GLN A 27 5.43 -3.04 -6.79
C GLN A 27 5.74 -2.72 -5.32
N GLU A 28 5.84 -3.73 -4.45
CA GLU A 28 6.21 -3.57 -3.04
C GLU A 28 7.61 -2.95 -2.90
N THR A 29 8.60 -3.44 -3.66
CA THR A 29 9.96 -2.87 -3.63
C THR A 29 9.97 -1.40 -4.06
N ALA A 30 9.18 -1.05 -5.08
CA ALA A 30 9.05 0.34 -5.52
C ALA A 30 8.34 1.22 -4.48
N LEU A 31 7.33 0.67 -3.78
CA LEU A 31 6.66 1.36 -2.67
C LEU A 31 7.61 1.55 -1.50
N ASP A 32 8.38 0.54 -1.10
CA ASP A 32 9.36 0.65 -0.01
C ASP A 32 10.36 1.79 -0.29
N ARG A 33 10.84 1.87 -1.54
CA ARG A 33 11.72 2.97 -1.95
C ARG A 33 11.02 4.33 -1.87
N LEU A 34 9.77 4.43 -2.30
CA LEU A 34 9.00 5.67 -2.24
C LEU A 34 8.75 6.12 -0.80
N PHE A 35 8.37 5.19 0.08
CA PHE A 35 7.95 5.48 1.45
C PHE A 35 9.09 5.59 2.44
N PHE A 36 10.22 4.91 2.24
CA PHE A 36 11.32 4.88 3.21
C PHE A 36 12.57 5.63 2.75
N GLU A 37 12.82 5.72 1.44
CA GLU A 37 14.01 6.40 0.92
C GLU A 37 13.68 7.79 0.39
N LEU A 38 12.73 7.89 -0.54
CA LEU A 38 12.45 9.14 -1.27
C LEU A 38 11.62 10.12 -0.45
N SER A 39 10.55 9.62 0.21
CA SER A 39 9.68 10.45 1.03
C SER A 39 9.33 9.75 2.35
N PRO A 40 10.28 9.72 3.31
CA PRO A 40 10.05 9.13 4.64
C PRO A 40 9.10 9.95 5.52
N LYS A 41 8.87 11.22 5.17
CA LYS A 41 8.03 12.14 5.94
C LYS A 41 6.80 12.55 5.13
N ASN A 42 5.77 13.01 5.82
CA ASN A 42 4.53 13.52 5.22
C ASN A 42 4.45 15.04 5.42
N THR A 43 5.54 15.73 5.11
CA THR A 43 5.66 17.19 5.30
C THR A 43 5.39 17.98 4.03
N ASP A 44 5.57 17.35 2.86
CA ASP A 44 5.27 17.95 1.57
C ASP A 44 4.00 17.34 0.96
N ILE A 45 3.13 18.19 0.42
CA ILE A 45 1.85 17.75 -0.14
C ILE A 45 2.03 17.00 -1.47
N SER A 46 3.05 17.33 -2.26
CA SER A 46 3.35 16.69 -3.53
C SER A 46 3.80 15.25 -3.30
N ASP A 47 4.64 15.05 -2.29
CA ASP A 47 5.05 13.73 -1.82
C ASP A 47 3.87 12.86 -1.38
N ILE A 48 2.93 13.45 -0.62
CA ILE A 48 1.72 12.75 -0.18
C ILE A 48 0.85 12.37 -1.39
N LEU A 49 0.66 13.28 -2.35
CA LEU A 49 -0.09 13.01 -3.57
C LEU A 49 0.58 11.91 -4.42
N LEU A 50 1.91 11.90 -4.50
CA LEU A 50 2.66 10.87 -5.22
C LEU A 50 2.47 9.48 -4.58
N LYS A 51 2.50 9.40 -3.25
CA LYS A 51 2.21 8.17 -2.50
C LYS A 51 0.78 7.68 -2.76
N VAL A 52 -0.21 8.58 -2.69
CA VAL A 52 -1.61 8.26 -2.93
C VAL A 52 -1.83 7.79 -4.37
N ALA A 53 -1.26 8.48 -5.36
CA ALA A 53 -1.37 8.10 -6.77
C ALA A 53 -0.75 6.72 -7.03
N THR A 54 0.43 6.46 -6.48
CA THR A 54 1.13 5.16 -6.65
C THR A 54 0.34 4.01 -5.99
N LEU A 55 -0.22 4.22 -4.80
CA LEU A 55 -1.07 3.22 -4.13
C LEU A 55 -2.38 2.95 -4.89
N ASN A 56 -3.00 4.00 -5.43
CA ASN A 56 -4.20 3.87 -6.25
C ASN A 56 -3.91 3.07 -7.52
N ASP A 57 -2.77 3.30 -8.17
CA ASP A 57 -2.39 2.59 -9.39
C ASP A 57 -2.02 1.12 -9.10
N PHE A 58 -1.17 0.86 -8.11
CA PHE A 58 -0.67 -0.49 -7.83
C PHE A 58 -1.75 -1.44 -7.30
N TYR A 59 -2.63 -0.93 -6.42
CA TYR A 59 -3.67 -1.74 -5.80
C TYR A 59 -5.05 -1.51 -6.40
N SER A 60 -5.16 -0.70 -7.48
CA SER A 60 -6.45 -0.27 -8.04
C SER A 60 -7.39 0.27 -6.96
N THR A 61 -6.82 0.96 -5.97
CA THR A 61 -7.59 1.55 -4.87
C THR A 61 -8.07 2.94 -5.27
N ASN A 62 -9.12 3.42 -4.61
CA ASN A 62 -9.71 4.72 -4.88
C ASN A 62 -9.59 5.62 -3.65
N ILE A 63 -8.36 5.84 -3.20
CA ILE A 63 -8.06 6.70 -2.05
C ILE A 63 -8.28 8.15 -2.48
N PHE A 64 -9.35 8.75 -1.97
CA PHE A 64 -9.69 10.14 -2.21
C PHE A 64 -8.96 11.06 -1.23
N PHE A 65 -8.07 11.91 -1.74
CA PHE A 65 -7.37 12.91 -0.93
C PHE A 65 -8.18 14.20 -0.84
N ASN A 66 -8.78 14.48 0.33
CA ASN A 66 -9.46 15.75 0.60
C ASN A 66 -8.49 16.78 1.22
N ILE A 67 -8.11 17.79 0.44
CA ILE A 67 -7.18 18.86 0.83
C ILE A 67 -7.67 19.66 2.05
N SER A 68 -8.98 19.67 2.34
CA SER A 68 -9.53 20.48 3.45
C SER A 68 -9.07 20.00 4.83
N CYS A 69 -8.85 18.69 5.05
CA CYS A 69 -8.43 18.16 6.35
C CYS A 69 -6.92 18.26 6.61
N SER A 70 -6.10 18.49 5.57
CA SER A 70 -4.63 18.54 5.75
C SER A 70 -4.13 19.90 6.24
N LYS A 71 -4.86 20.99 5.95
CA LYS A 71 -4.51 22.34 6.45
C LYS A 71 -4.59 22.47 7.97
N THR A 72 -5.38 21.64 8.65
CA THR A 72 -5.56 21.72 10.11
C THR A 72 -4.35 21.17 10.89
N TYR A 73 -3.51 20.33 10.30
CA TYR A 73 -2.34 19.75 11.01
C TYR A 73 -1.03 20.53 10.83
N PHE A 74 -1.02 21.63 10.06
CA PHE A 74 0.15 22.50 9.86
C PHE A 74 0.01 23.89 10.50
N ILE A 75 -1.08 24.13 11.23
CA ILE A 75 -1.27 25.32 12.07
C ILE A 75 -1.64 24.86 13.49
N THR A 76 -0.65 24.33 14.20
CA THR A 76 -0.58 24.40 15.67
C THR A 76 0.89 24.43 16.05
#